data_AF-A0A1B1URZ2-F1
#
_entry.id   AF-A0A1B1URZ2-F1
#
_cell.length_a   1.000
_cell.length_b   1.000
_cell.length_c   1.000
_cell.angle_alpha   90.00
_cell.angle_beta   90.00
_cell.angle_gamma   90.00
#
_symmetry.space_group_name_H-M   'P 1'
#
loop_
_entity.id
_entity.type
_entity.pdbx_description
1 polymer ?
#
loop_
_entity_poly.entity_id
_entity_poly.type
_entity_poly.pdbx_seq_one_letter_code
_entity_poly.pdbx_strand_id
1 'polypeptide(L)'
;MSDERQNTSEMGRRAMLQTAGAAVITGLAVGGTPTVALAAAQDAGGMSTADRNEAPLGARLQGVQHFGLTVQNMERAYEFYTAVLGGTEVFRHGDFQGDGVQNTLLADQEIEANARGVNPRTIGVPDLRGGAQRLDVRFIQFDNVVIELLQYRDADQPMGSSKSFAEPVQHMSPAFPRMMHICFYVRDDVDFNKFIADLEAESARRGMTQVRANRTVRVMTEADRKAAPRSSNTNRVTQAPSDGWELIYCKGPEGEQLEFVKALGPVKQRFSEALAKRQQTVTR
;
A
#
# COMPACT_ATOMS: atom_id res chain seq x y z
N MET A 1 -11.57 -47.28 19.80
CA MET A 1 -10.25 -46.69 19.58
C MET A 1 -9.83 -47.00 18.16
N SER A 2 -10.01 -46.04 17.26
CA SER A 2 -9.49 -45.96 15.88
C SER A 2 -10.21 -44.79 15.20
N ASP A 3 -9.85 -43.55 15.52
CA ASP A 3 -8.76 -42.72 14.95
C ASP A 3 -9.34 -41.74 13.91
N GLU A 4 -9.63 -40.54 14.42
CA GLU A 4 -10.01 -39.32 13.71
C GLU A 4 -8.87 -38.86 12.80
N ARG A 5 -8.88 -39.23 11.52
CA ARG A 5 -7.99 -38.62 10.50
C ARG A 5 -8.66 -38.42 9.14
N GLN A 6 -9.90 -37.95 9.14
CA GLN A 6 -10.55 -37.47 7.92
C GLN A 6 -11.35 -36.21 8.23
N ASN A 7 -10.68 -35.06 8.41
CA ASN A 7 -11.36 -33.78 8.22
C ASN A 7 -10.48 -32.52 8.04
N THR A 8 -9.23 -32.64 7.59
CA THR A 8 -8.33 -31.47 7.45
C THR A 8 -8.10 -31.02 6.00
N SER A 9 -8.83 -31.54 5.02
CA SER A 9 -8.59 -31.25 3.59
C SER A 9 -9.68 -30.42 2.90
N GLU A 10 -10.79 -30.08 3.55
CA GLU A 10 -11.92 -29.35 2.93
C GLU A 10 -12.05 -27.88 3.36
N MET A 11 -11.08 -27.32 4.09
CA MET A 11 -10.89 -25.86 4.18
C MET A 11 -10.12 -25.30 2.96
N GLY A 12 -10.18 -26.01 1.83
CA GLY A 12 -9.46 -25.70 0.60
C GLY A 12 -10.12 -24.60 -0.22
N ARG A 13 -9.29 -23.65 -0.71
CA ARG A 13 -9.59 -22.56 -1.65
C ARG A 13 -10.55 -21.45 -1.20
N ARG A 14 -11.69 -21.75 -0.56
CA ARG A 14 -12.67 -20.70 -0.17
C ARG A 14 -12.20 -19.83 1.00
N ALA A 15 -11.54 -20.42 2.00
CA ALA A 15 -11.04 -19.67 3.14
C ALA A 15 -9.90 -18.72 2.74
N MET A 16 -8.97 -19.17 1.88
CA MET A 16 -7.82 -18.37 1.47
C MET A 16 -8.21 -17.13 0.63
N LEU A 17 -9.28 -17.23 -0.18
CA LEU A 17 -9.83 -16.10 -0.93
C LEU A 17 -10.75 -15.19 -0.09
N GLN A 18 -11.37 -15.72 0.98
CA GLN A 18 -12.18 -14.91 1.90
C GLN A 18 -11.32 -14.07 2.84
N THR A 19 -10.15 -14.55 3.26
CA THR A 19 -9.26 -13.80 4.17
C THR A 19 -8.54 -12.61 3.48
N ALA A 20 -8.33 -12.67 2.16
CA ALA A 20 -7.79 -11.53 1.40
C ALA A 20 -8.87 -10.57 0.88
N GLY A 21 -10.15 -10.98 0.89
CA GLY A 21 -11.22 -10.30 0.14
C GLY A 21 -12.41 -9.79 0.96
N ALA A 22 -12.53 -10.07 2.25
CA ALA A 22 -13.71 -9.70 3.03
C ALA A 22 -13.36 -8.87 4.29
N ALA A 23 -13.04 -7.59 4.11
CA ALA A 23 -13.26 -6.60 5.16
C ALA A 23 -14.76 -6.24 5.14
N VAL A 24 -15.56 -6.95 5.93
CA VAL A 24 -16.97 -6.65 6.14
C VAL A 24 -17.08 -5.34 6.92
N ILE A 25 -17.46 -4.25 6.26
CA ILE A 25 -17.88 -3.01 6.93
C ILE A 25 -19.33 -3.21 7.41
N THR A 26 -19.51 -3.61 8.67
CA THR A 26 -20.78 -3.41 9.38
C THR A 26 -20.69 -2.09 10.15
N GLY A 27 -21.30 -1.04 9.61
CA GLY A 27 -21.47 0.25 10.28
C GLY A 27 -22.91 0.75 10.08
N LEU A 28 -23.70 0.70 11.16
CA LEU A 28 -25.07 1.21 11.23
C LEU A 28 -25.12 2.72 10.94
N ALA A 29 -26.08 3.11 10.10
CA ALA A 29 -26.37 4.49 9.75
C ALA A 29 -27.13 5.23 10.87
N VAL A 30 -26.65 6.41 11.28
CA VAL A 30 -27.48 7.54 11.74
C VAL A 30 -26.77 8.87 11.44
N GLY A 31 -27.43 9.77 10.68
CA GLY A 31 -27.30 11.22 10.87
C GLY A 31 -26.43 12.04 9.90
N GLY A 32 -27.07 12.53 8.83
CA GLY A 32 -26.78 13.72 7.99
C GLY A 32 -25.47 14.52 8.10
N THR A 33 -24.70 14.50 7.01
CA THR A 33 -24.01 15.62 6.30
C THR A 33 -23.34 15.00 5.06
N PRO A 34 -22.99 15.74 3.98
CA PRO A 34 -22.49 15.14 2.74
C PRO A 34 -21.05 14.65 2.95
N THR A 35 -20.91 13.45 3.49
CA THR A 35 -19.64 12.75 3.59
C THR A 35 -19.30 12.15 2.22
N VAL A 36 -18.04 12.34 1.81
CA VAL A 36 -17.42 11.66 0.68
C VAL A 36 -17.72 10.17 0.83
N ALA A 37 -18.47 9.63 -0.13
CA ALA A 37 -18.92 8.25 -0.10
C ALA A 37 -17.70 7.32 -0.07
N LEU A 38 -17.38 6.81 1.12
CA LEU A 38 -16.60 5.59 1.28
C LEU A 38 -17.26 4.52 0.42
N ALA A 39 -16.44 3.75 -0.29
CA ALA A 39 -16.87 2.67 -1.17
C ALA A 39 -17.48 1.51 -0.33
N ALA A 40 -18.65 1.73 0.26
CA ALA A 40 -19.60 0.66 0.49
C ALA A 40 -19.85 0.01 -0.87
N ALA A 41 -19.82 -1.33 -0.91
CA ALA A 41 -20.11 -2.10 -2.10
C ALA A 41 -21.36 -1.52 -2.78
N GLN A 42 -21.17 -0.86 -3.93
CA GLN A 42 -22.28 -0.43 -4.74
C GLN A 42 -22.91 -1.72 -5.22
N ASP A 43 -24.06 -2.06 -4.64
CA ASP A 43 -24.88 -3.17 -5.10
C ASP A 43 -25.19 -2.85 -6.57
N ALA A 44 -24.52 -3.56 -7.47
CA ALA A 44 -24.53 -3.28 -8.89
C ALA A 44 -25.98 -3.39 -9.36
N GLY A 45 -26.56 -2.24 -9.69
CA GLY A 45 -27.99 -2.06 -9.86
C GLY A 45 -28.61 -3.13 -10.74
N GLY A 46 -29.53 -3.91 -10.19
CA GLY A 46 -30.47 -4.78 -10.91
C GLY A 46 -29.89 -5.92 -11.77
N MET A 47 -28.58 -5.99 -12.00
CA MET A 47 -27.96 -7.02 -12.84
C MET A 47 -27.84 -8.35 -12.10
N SER A 48 -28.12 -9.45 -12.80
CA SER A 48 -27.89 -10.78 -12.24
C SER A 48 -26.39 -11.04 -12.08
N THR A 49 -26.03 -11.98 -11.19
CA THR A 49 -24.62 -12.41 -11.04
C THR A 49 -24.05 -12.98 -12.33
N ALA A 50 -24.87 -13.65 -13.17
CA ALA A 50 -24.43 -14.14 -14.47
C ALA A 50 -24.05 -12.98 -15.41
N ASP A 51 -24.90 -11.95 -15.49
CA ASP A 51 -24.61 -10.78 -16.33
C ASP A 51 -23.37 -10.03 -15.86
N ARG A 52 -23.17 -9.90 -14.54
CA ARG A 52 -21.93 -9.32 -13.97
C ARG A 52 -20.69 -10.14 -14.30
N ASN A 53 -20.82 -11.47 -14.33
CA ASN A 53 -19.73 -12.37 -14.70
C ASN A 53 -19.40 -12.33 -16.20
N GLU A 54 -20.33 -11.89 -17.05
CA GLU A 54 -20.11 -11.75 -18.49
C GLU A 54 -19.75 -10.31 -18.92
N ALA A 55 -19.93 -9.31 -18.05
CA ALA A 55 -19.61 -7.91 -18.33
C ALA A 55 -18.14 -7.70 -18.77
N PRO A 56 -17.78 -6.59 -19.44
CA PRO A 56 -16.38 -6.28 -19.73
C PRO A 56 -15.51 -6.26 -18.47
N LEU A 57 -14.25 -6.70 -18.55
CA LEU A 57 -13.36 -6.85 -17.38
C LEU A 57 -13.33 -5.61 -16.46
N GLY A 58 -13.24 -4.41 -17.04
CA GLY A 58 -13.22 -3.17 -16.26
C GLY A 58 -14.51 -2.87 -15.48
N ALA A 59 -15.64 -3.42 -15.90
CA ALA A 59 -16.93 -3.33 -15.21
C ALA A 59 -17.08 -4.38 -14.10
N ARG A 60 -16.31 -5.48 -14.16
CA ARG A 60 -16.23 -6.48 -13.07
C ARG A 60 -15.42 -5.97 -11.87
N LEU A 61 -14.56 -4.99 -12.09
CA LEU A 61 -13.75 -4.37 -11.04
C LEU A 61 -14.55 -3.31 -10.28
N GLN A 62 -14.63 -3.46 -8.97
CA GLN A 62 -15.19 -2.44 -8.09
C GLN A 62 -14.21 -1.26 -7.91
N GLY A 63 -12.91 -1.55 -7.72
CA GLY A 63 -11.89 -0.55 -7.48
C GLY A 63 -10.57 -1.17 -7.04
N VAL A 64 -9.67 -0.34 -6.53
CA VAL A 64 -8.45 -0.78 -5.85
C VAL A 64 -8.79 -1.04 -4.38
N GLN A 65 -8.44 -2.21 -3.86
CA GLN A 65 -8.68 -2.57 -2.45
C GLN A 65 -7.49 -2.13 -1.57
N HIS A 66 -6.28 -2.57 -1.94
CA HIS A 66 -5.04 -2.24 -1.25
C HIS A 66 -3.86 -2.06 -2.20
N PHE A 67 -2.78 -1.49 -1.68
CA PHE A 67 -1.43 -1.58 -2.24
C PHE A 67 -0.53 -2.36 -1.31
N GLY A 68 0.22 -3.31 -1.85
CA GLY A 68 1.24 -4.05 -1.12
C GLY A 68 2.57 -3.31 -1.07
N LEU A 69 3.17 -3.25 0.12
CA LEU A 69 4.51 -2.74 0.38
C LEU A 69 5.32 -3.82 1.09
N THR A 70 6.32 -4.37 0.41
CA THR A 70 7.29 -5.27 1.04
C THR A 70 8.24 -4.48 1.92
N VAL A 71 8.38 -4.90 3.18
CA VAL A 71 9.15 -4.20 4.21
C VAL A 71 10.30 -5.05 4.75
N GLN A 72 11.37 -4.39 5.20
CA GLN A 72 12.46 -5.04 5.90
C GLN A 72 12.12 -5.22 7.39
N ASN A 73 11.46 -4.22 7.99
CA ASN A 73 11.06 -4.23 9.38
C ASN A 73 9.56 -3.94 9.52
N MET A 74 8.79 -4.99 9.82
CA MET A 74 7.34 -4.89 9.95
C MET A 74 6.90 -3.96 11.09
N GLU A 75 7.53 -4.00 12.27
CA GLU A 75 7.11 -3.16 13.40
C GLU A 75 7.42 -1.67 13.17
N ARG A 76 8.56 -1.36 12.56
CA ARG A 76 8.92 0.02 12.21
C ARG A 76 7.98 0.59 11.15
N ALA A 77 7.71 -0.17 10.09
CA ALA A 77 6.75 0.24 9.07
C ALA A 77 5.35 0.40 9.69
N TYR A 78 4.91 -0.57 10.49
CA TYR A 78 3.63 -0.51 11.20
C TYR A 78 3.50 0.76 12.05
N GLU A 79 4.51 1.08 12.87
CA GLU A 79 4.50 2.29 13.69
C GLU A 79 4.44 3.56 12.83
N PHE A 80 5.14 3.61 11.69
CA PHE A 80 5.08 4.77 10.80
C PHE A 80 3.68 4.95 10.21
N TYR A 81 3.12 3.90 9.60
CA TYR A 81 1.82 3.99 8.93
C TYR A 81 0.65 4.19 9.90
N THR A 82 0.79 3.79 11.17
CA THR A 82 -0.24 4.03 12.20
C THR A 82 0.04 5.27 13.04
N ALA A 83 1.14 5.31 13.79
CA ALA A 83 1.40 6.36 14.77
C ALA A 83 1.92 7.68 14.17
N VAL A 84 2.54 7.66 12.98
CA VAL A 84 3.01 8.88 12.29
C VAL A 84 1.97 9.37 11.28
N LEU A 85 1.46 8.47 10.43
CA LEU A 85 0.52 8.84 9.37
C LEU A 85 -0.96 8.76 9.78
N GLY A 86 -1.28 8.13 10.90
CA GLY A 86 -2.64 8.07 11.44
C GLY A 86 -3.52 6.95 10.88
N GLY A 87 -2.94 5.96 10.18
CA GLY A 87 -3.69 4.80 9.71
C GLY A 87 -4.17 3.91 10.86
N THR A 88 -5.24 3.13 10.61
CA THR A 88 -5.81 2.18 11.59
C THR A 88 -5.52 0.75 11.18
N GLU A 89 -4.98 -0.08 12.07
CA GLU A 89 -4.80 -1.52 11.80
C GLU A 89 -6.16 -2.18 11.61
N VAL A 90 -6.35 -2.85 10.47
CA VAL A 90 -7.55 -3.66 10.19
C VAL A 90 -7.36 -5.03 10.83
N PHE A 91 -6.27 -5.70 10.48
CA PHE A 91 -5.83 -6.95 11.10
C PHE A 91 -4.36 -7.22 10.81
N ARG A 92 -3.80 -8.19 11.53
CA ARG A 92 -2.49 -8.80 11.29
C ARG A 92 -2.63 -10.32 11.16
N HIS A 93 -1.90 -10.91 10.22
CA HIS A 93 -1.77 -12.35 10.08
C HIS A 93 -0.39 -12.70 9.50
N GLY A 94 -0.04 -13.97 9.43
CA GLY A 94 1.27 -14.36 8.96
C GLY A 94 1.54 -15.83 9.18
N ASP A 95 2.82 -16.17 9.12
CA ASP A 95 3.32 -17.53 9.01
C ASP A 95 2.80 -18.26 7.75
N PHE A 96 2.49 -17.51 6.70
CA PHE A 96 2.00 -18.09 5.45
C PHE A 96 3.11 -18.87 4.74
N GLN A 97 2.79 -20.11 4.40
CA GLN A 97 3.65 -21.04 3.65
C GLN A 97 2.81 -22.09 2.91
N GLY A 98 3.48 -22.93 2.12
CA GLY A 98 2.92 -24.02 1.36
C GLY A 98 2.64 -23.68 -0.10
N ASP A 99 2.30 -24.72 -0.87
CA ASP A 99 2.10 -24.65 -2.32
C ASP A 99 1.10 -23.58 -2.76
N GLY A 100 -0.03 -23.45 -2.03
CA GLY A 100 -1.06 -22.48 -2.37
C GLY A 100 -0.51 -21.05 -2.40
N VAL A 101 0.21 -20.67 -1.34
CA VAL A 101 0.77 -19.32 -1.21
C VAL A 101 1.91 -19.10 -2.21
N GLN A 102 2.82 -20.07 -2.35
CA GLN A 102 3.91 -20.00 -3.32
C GLN A 102 3.37 -19.79 -4.74
N ASN A 103 2.42 -20.63 -5.17
CA ASN A 103 1.89 -20.58 -6.52
C ASN A 103 1.10 -19.29 -6.79
N THR A 104 0.31 -18.83 -5.81
CA THR A 104 -0.49 -17.62 -5.97
C THR A 104 0.38 -16.37 -6.11
N LEU A 105 1.52 -16.29 -5.42
CA LEU A 105 2.33 -15.07 -5.37
C LEU A 105 3.56 -15.09 -6.29
N LEU A 106 4.15 -16.27 -6.54
CA LEU A 106 5.53 -16.37 -7.04
C LEU A 106 5.71 -17.27 -8.27
N ALA A 107 4.64 -17.94 -8.76
CA ALA A 107 4.76 -18.91 -9.85
C ALA A 107 5.41 -18.33 -11.11
N ASP A 108 5.10 -17.09 -11.48
CA ASP A 108 5.72 -16.41 -12.64
C ASP A 108 7.24 -16.33 -12.52
N GLN A 109 7.75 -15.92 -11.35
CA GLN A 109 9.18 -15.79 -11.11
C GLN A 109 9.87 -17.16 -10.92
N GLU A 110 9.16 -18.16 -10.40
CA GLU A 110 9.65 -19.55 -10.41
C GLU A 110 9.82 -20.08 -11.84
N ILE A 111 8.87 -19.81 -12.74
CA ILE A 111 8.95 -20.18 -14.15
C ILE A 111 10.14 -19.50 -14.81
N GLU A 112 10.35 -18.21 -14.57
CA GLU A 112 11.50 -17.45 -15.10
C GLU A 112 12.84 -18.02 -14.60
N ALA A 113 12.95 -18.35 -13.31
CA ALA A 113 14.15 -18.97 -12.76
C ALA A 113 14.45 -20.32 -13.44
N ASN A 114 13.42 -21.14 -13.64
CA ASN A 114 13.53 -22.44 -14.31
C ASN A 114 13.95 -22.28 -15.78
N ALA A 115 13.32 -21.35 -16.51
CA ALA A 115 13.66 -21.05 -17.91
C ALA A 115 15.12 -20.59 -18.06
N ARG A 116 15.63 -19.85 -17.08
CA ARG A 116 17.03 -19.38 -17.03
C ARG A 116 18.01 -20.40 -16.45
N GLY A 117 17.55 -21.51 -15.88
CA GLY A 117 18.38 -22.48 -15.18
C GLY A 117 19.11 -21.90 -13.95
N VAL A 118 18.53 -20.91 -13.28
CA VAL A 118 19.10 -20.28 -12.08
C VAL A 118 18.32 -20.67 -10.82
N ASN A 119 18.96 -20.62 -9.66
CA ASN A 119 18.27 -20.83 -8.39
C ASN A 119 17.26 -19.69 -8.15
N PRO A 120 15.95 -19.97 -7.90
CA PRO A 120 14.94 -18.93 -7.70
C PRO A 120 15.30 -17.89 -6.61
N ARG A 121 16.02 -18.31 -5.56
CA ARG A 121 16.45 -17.40 -4.48
C ARG A 121 17.36 -16.28 -4.99
N THR A 122 18.13 -16.49 -6.05
CA THR A 122 19.05 -15.46 -6.58
C THR A 122 18.33 -14.33 -7.32
N ILE A 123 17.03 -14.51 -7.62
CA ILE A 123 16.15 -13.49 -8.18
C ILE A 123 15.03 -13.07 -7.20
N GLY A 124 15.19 -13.39 -5.91
CA GLY A 124 14.29 -12.93 -4.85
C GLY A 124 13.03 -13.77 -4.66
N VAL A 125 12.98 -15.00 -5.16
CA VAL A 125 11.87 -15.93 -4.88
C VAL A 125 12.15 -16.69 -3.58
N PRO A 126 11.39 -16.45 -2.49
CA PRO A 126 11.51 -17.24 -1.27
C PRO A 126 10.97 -18.66 -1.47
N ASP A 127 11.39 -19.59 -0.60
CA ASP A 127 10.84 -20.94 -0.55
C ASP A 127 9.72 -20.99 0.51
N LEU A 128 8.52 -20.54 0.12
CA LEU A 128 7.32 -20.71 0.93
C LEU A 128 6.78 -22.12 0.82
N ARG A 129 6.96 -22.78 -0.34
CA ARG A 129 6.51 -24.16 -0.59
C ARG A 129 7.12 -25.16 0.40
N GLY A 130 8.45 -25.18 0.49
CA GLY A 130 9.21 -26.01 1.41
C GLY A 130 9.26 -25.45 2.83
N GLY A 131 8.79 -24.22 3.04
CA GLY A 131 8.72 -23.61 4.35
C GLY A 131 10.08 -23.19 4.90
N ALA A 132 11.05 -22.86 4.05
CA ALA A 132 12.26 -22.20 4.53
C ALA A 132 12.01 -20.73 4.88
N GLN A 133 11.05 -20.08 4.19
CA GLN A 133 10.59 -18.72 4.47
C GLN A 133 9.09 -18.69 4.85
N ARG A 134 8.67 -17.56 5.42
CA ARG A 134 7.28 -17.23 5.79
C ARG A 134 6.92 -15.85 5.25
N LEU A 135 5.66 -15.68 4.87
CA LEU A 135 5.07 -14.37 4.62
C LEU A 135 4.19 -13.95 5.80
N ASP A 136 4.44 -12.75 6.33
CA ASP A 136 3.58 -12.08 7.29
C ASP A 136 2.96 -10.82 6.66
N VAL A 137 1.74 -10.48 7.08
CA VAL A 137 0.98 -9.35 6.53
C VAL A 137 0.33 -8.49 7.63
N ARG A 138 0.23 -7.19 7.37
CA ARG A 138 -0.59 -6.27 8.16
C ARG A 138 -1.34 -5.32 7.24
N PHE A 139 -2.63 -5.15 7.48
CA PHE A 139 -3.47 -4.24 6.70
C PHE A 139 -3.76 -2.99 7.50
N ILE A 140 -3.52 -1.82 6.91
CA ILE A 140 -3.67 -0.51 7.55
C ILE A 140 -4.60 0.36 6.70
N GLN A 141 -5.75 0.72 7.25
CA GLN A 141 -6.76 1.53 6.60
C GLN A 141 -6.47 3.03 6.74
N PHE A 142 -6.49 3.73 5.62
CA PHE A 142 -6.73 5.18 5.52
C PHE A 142 -8.12 5.42 4.93
N ASP A 143 -8.60 6.66 4.84
CA ASP A 143 -9.96 6.94 4.36
C ASP A 143 -10.32 6.20 3.06
N ASN A 144 -9.48 6.27 2.03
CA ASN A 144 -9.81 5.79 0.69
C ASN A 144 -9.09 4.51 0.25
N VAL A 145 -8.07 4.05 0.98
CA VAL A 145 -7.24 2.92 0.55
C VAL A 145 -6.62 2.19 1.75
N VAL A 146 -6.33 0.91 1.56
CA VAL A 146 -5.58 0.09 2.52
C VAL A 146 -4.13 -0.07 2.07
N ILE A 147 -3.20 0.03 3.00
CA ILE A 147 -1.80 -0.37 2.79
C ILE A 147 -1.63 -1.77 3.41
N GLU A 148 -1.22 -2.73 2.59
CA GLU A 148 -0.78 -4.04 3.04
C GLU A 148 0.74 -4.00 3.22
N LEU A 149 1.22 -4.16 4.45
CA LEU A 149 2.64 -4.39 4.72
C LEU A 149 2.92 -5.88 4.58
N LEU A 150 3.95 -6.24 3.81
CA LEU A 150 4.36 -7.63 3.59
C LEU A 150 5.79 -7.84 4.09
N GLN A 151 6.02 -8.84 4.92
CA GLN A 151 7.37 -9.24 5.31
C GLN A 151 7.60 -10.70 4.95
N TYR A 152 8.59 -10.94 4.10
CA TYR A 152 9.15 -12.27 3.88
C TYR A 152 10.32 -12.46 4.84
N ARG A 153 10.27 -13.47 5.71
CA ARG A 153 11.34 -13.77 6.69
C ARG A 153 11.73 -15.24 6.64
N ASP A 154 12.90 -15.58 7.15
CA ASP A 154 13.25 -16.98 7.40
C ASP A 154 12.36 -17.57 8.51
N ALA A 155 12.11 -18.88 8.43
CA ALA A 155 11.20 -19.58 9.35
C ALA A 155 11.64 -19.51 10.83
N ASP A 156 12.94 -19.32 11.08
CA ASP A 156 13.52 -19.21 12.42
C ASP A 156 13.41 -17.80 13.01
N GLN A 157 13.07 -16.79 12.19
CA GLN A 157 12.86 -15.43 12.67
C GLN A 157 11.44 -15.28 13.20
N PRO A 158 11.24 -14.57 14.33
CA PRO A 158 9.90 -14.28 14.82
C PRO A 158 9.15 -13.36 13.85
N MET A 159 7.82 -13.51 13.80
CA MET A 159 6.96 -12.55 13.10
C MET A 159 7.19 -11.14 13.66
N GLY A 160 7.33 -10.15 12.78
CA GLY A 160 7.61 -8.78 13.19
C GLY A 160 9.10 -8.47 13.39
N SER A 161 10.02 -9.41 13.10
CA SER A 161 11.45 -9.15 13.28
C SER A 161 11.94 -8.01 12.37
N SER A 162 13.12 -7.47 12.67
CA SER A 162 13.79 -6.51 11.80
C SER A 162 14.54 -7.14 10.62
N LYS A 163 14.35 -8.45 10.38
CA LYS A 163 15.04 -9.20 9.34
C LYS A 163 14.04 -9.69 8.30
N SER A 164 14.41 -9.50 7.04
CA SER A 164 13.70 -10.05 5.90
C SER A 164 14.61 -10.98 5.11
N PHE A 165 14.00 -11.89 4.36
CA PHE A 165 14.68 -12.87 3.50
C PHE A 165 15.55 -12.20 2.44
N ALA A 166 15.06 -11.11 1.83
CA ALA A 166 15.75 -10.39 0.79
C ALA A 166 16.28 -9.05 1.32
N GLU A 167 17.44 -8.65 0.80
CA GLU A 167 17.98 -7.31 1.00
C GLU A 167 17.07 -6.24 0.35
N PRO A 168 16.99 -5.03 0.93
CA PRO A 168 16.30 -3.91 0.30
C PRO A 168 16.87 -3.56 -1.07
N VAL A 169 16.00 -3.06 -1.97
CA VAL A 169 16.43 -2.62 -3.30
C VAL A 169 17.39 -1.42 -3.19
N GLN A 170 18.47 -1.45 -3.98
CA GLN A 170 19.49 -0.39 -3.95
C GLN A 170 19.12 0.85 -4.79
N HIS A 171 18.30 0.68 -5.83
CA HIS A 171 17.92 1.75 -6.76
C HIS A 171 16.54 2.33 -6.44
N MET A 172 16.51 3.24 -5.46
CA MET A 172 15.26 3.75 -4.87
C MET A 172 14.80 5.10 -5.41
N SER A 173 15.36 5.58 -6.53
CA SER A 173 14.86 6.78 -7.21
C SER A 173 13.55 6.44 -7.94
N PRO A 174 12.53 7.33 -7.94
CA PRO A 174 11.26 7.04 -8.62
C PRO A 174 11.42 7.06 -10.14
N ALA A 175 12.59 7.46 -10.66
CA ALA A 175 12.92 7.42 -12.08
C ALA A 175 13.37 6.03 -12.56
N PHE A 176 13.69 5.09 -11.66
CA PHE A 176 13.96 3.72 -12.07
C PHE A 176 12.65 3.03 -12.42
N PRO A 177 12.53 2.39 -13.61
CA PRO A 177 11.32 1.66 -13.97
C PRO A 177 10.92 0.66 -12.89
N ARG A 178 9.61 0.56 -12.64
CA ARG A 178 8.99 -0.30 -11.61
C ARG A 178 9.21 0.16 -10.16
N MET A 179 9.91 1.27 -9.91
CA MET A 179 9.88 1.94 -8.60
C MET A 179 8.60 2.76 -8.48
N MET A 180 7.68 2.30 -7.64
CA MET A 180 6.44 2.99 -7.34
C MET A 180 6.63 3.99 -6.19
N HIS A 181 5.71 4.94 -6.07
CA HIS A 181 5.55 5.75 -4.88
C HIS A 181 4.10 5.67 -4.38
N ILE A 182 3.91 5.90 -3.08
CA ILE A 182 2.58 5.99 -2.45
C ILE A 182 2.28 7.46 -2.24
N CYS A 183 1.18 7.93 -2.82
CA CYS A 183 0.76 9.33 -2.77
C CYS A 183 -0.34 9.53 -1.73
N PHE A 184 -0.04 10.26 -0.66
CA PHE A 184 -0.96 10.59 0.42
C PHE A 184 -1.61 11.95 0.20
N TYR A 185 -2.93 11.99 0.31
CA TYR A 185 -3.70 13.22 0.16
C TYR A 185 -3.80 13.97 1.49
N VAL A 186 -3.17 15.13 1.57
CA VAL A 186 -3.21 16.04 2.72
C VAL A 186 -4.46 16.91 2.62
N ARG A 187 -5.12 17.17 3.75
CA ARG A 187 -6.31 18.05 3.79
C ARG A 187 -5.98 19.46 3.33
N ASP A 188 -6.91 20.08 2.61
CA ASP A 188 -6.72 21.37 1.95
C ASP A 188 -6.33 22.50 2.94
N ASP A 189 -6.88 22.47 4.15
CA ASP A 189 -6.75 23.49 5.21
C ASP A 189 -5.49 23.35 6.09
N VAL A 190 -4.72 22.27 5.94
CA VAL A 190 -3.49 22.04 6.71
C VAL A 190 -2.35 22.93 6.18
N ASP A 191 -1.56 23.59 7.05
CA ASP A 191 -0.32 24.23 6.59
C ASP A 191 0.66 23.15 6.10
N PHE A 192 0.86 23.08 4.78
CA PHE A 192 1.65 22.02 4.17
C PHE A 192 3.13 22.10 4.55
N ASN A 193 3.67 23.31 4.64
CA ASN A 193 5.06 23.48 5.09
C ASN A 193 5.22 23.05 6.56
N LYS A 194 4.17 23.22 7.39
CA LYS A 194 4.13 22.69 8.77
C LYS A 194 4.13 21.17 8.78
N PHE A 195 3.18 20.59 8.04
CA PHE A 195 3.00 19.15 7.95
C PHE A 195 4.32 18.44 7.62
N ILE A 196 5.07 18.94 6.64
CA ILE A 196 6.34 18.34 6.21
C ILE A 196 7.40 18.43 7.31
N ALA A 197 7.49 19.57 8.01
CA ALA A 197 8.44 19.74 9.11
C ALA A 197 8.10 18.81 10.30
N ASP A 198 6.81 18.72 10.64
CA ASP A 198 6.32 17.85 11.71
C ASP A 198 6.50 16.37 11.38
N LEU A 199 6.27 15.95 10.12
CA LEU A 199 6.49 14.58 9.65
C LEU A 199 7.94 14.14 9.89
N GLU A 200 8.91 14.95 9.47
CA GLU A 200 10.33 14.64 9.66
C GLU A 200 10.71 14.62 11.15
N ALA A 201 10.21 15.58 11.94
CA ALA A 201 10.50 15.68 13.36
C ALA A 201 9.91 14.50 14.16
N GLU A 202 8.66 14.14 13.91
CA GLU A 202 7.97 13.04 14.58
C GLU A 202 8.59 11.69 14.22
N SER A 203 8.91 11.48 12.94
CA SER A 203 9.61 10.28 12.49
C SER A 203 10.99 10.15 13.13
N ALA A 204 11.76 11.25 13.19
CA ALA A 204 13.07 11.27 13.85
C ALA A 204 12.97 10.98 15.35
N ARG A 205 11.95 11.51 16.04
CA ARG A 205 11.70 11.25 17.46
C ARG A 205 11.46 9.75 17.75
N ARG A 206 10.92 9.02 16.78
CA ARG A 206 10.69 7.57 16.81
C ARG A 206 11.87 6.75 16.26
N GLY A 207 13.00 7.39 15.94
CA GLY A 207 14.19 6.73 15.41
C GLY A 207 14.15 6.44 13.90
N MET A 208 13.10 6.86 13.18
CA MET A 208 12.93 6.67 11.74
C MET A 208 13.67 7.75 10.94
N THR A 209 14.98 7.87 11.15
CA THR A 209 15.82 8.94 10.57
C THR A 209 16.01 8.88 9.04
N GLN A 210 15.47 7.85 8.39
CA GLN A 210 15.41 7.72 6.94
C GLN A 210 14.24 8.49 6.33
N VAL A 211 13.22 8.84 7.12
CA VAL A 211 12.11 9.68 6.67
C VAL A 211 12.64 11.08 6.39
N ARG A 212 12.72 11.42 5.11
CA ARG A 212 13.39 12.64 4.62
C ARG A 212 12.61 13.23 3.47
N ALA A 213 12.11 14.45 3.65
CA ALA A 213 11.44 15.19 2.58
C ALA A 213 12.47 15.94 1.73
N ASN A 214 12.22 16.01 0.43
CA ASN A 214 13.01 16.82 -0.49
C ASN A 214 12.82 18.33 -0.21
N ARG A 215 13.54 19.18 -0.95
CA ARG A 215 13.39 20.64 -0.95
C ARG A 215 13.25 21.12 -2.39
N THR A 216 12.51 22.21 -2.60
CA THR A 216 12.36 22.84 -3.92
C THR A 216 13.53 23.72 -4.33
N VAL A 217 14.50 23.88 -3.43
CA VAL A 217 15.76 24.58 -3.68
C VAL A 217 16.89 23.56 -3.80
N ARG A 218 17.92 23.92 -4.57
CA ARG A 218 19.11 23.09 -4.70
C ARG A 218 19.84 22.99 -3.36
N VAL A 219 20.05 21.77 -2.89
CA VAL A 219 20.85 21.41 -1.72
C VAL A 219 21.84 20.33 -2.11
N MET A 220 23.03 20.32 -1.53
CA MET A 220 24.09 19.37 -1.91
C MET A 220 24.38 18.34 -0.81
N THR A 221 24.05 18.66 0.43
CA THR A 221 24.24 17.78 1.60
C THR A 221 22.98 17.66 2.44
N GLU A 222 22.94 16.65 3.31
CA GLU A 222 21.86 16.50 4.30
C GLU A 222 21.82 17.68 5.29
N ALA A 223 22.98 18.27 5.60
CA ALA A 223 23.05 19.47 6.45
C ALA A 223 22.38 20.66 5.75
N ASP A 224 22.66 20.89 4.46
CA ASP A 224 22.00 21.94 3.67
C ASP A 224 20.49 21.71 3.59
N ARG A 225 20.06 20.46 3.40
CA ARG A 225 18.63 20.10 3.34
C ARG A 225 17.90 20.42 4.64
N LYS A 226 18.51 20.13 5.78
CA LYS A 226 17.98 20.46 7.11
C LYS A 226 17.97 21.97 7.39
N ALA A 227 18.97 22.70 6.87
CA ALA A 227 19.07 24.15 7.02
C ALA A 227 18.20 24.93 6.04
N ALA A 228 17.71 24.29 4.96
CA ALA A 228 16.88 24.94 3.94
C ALA A 228 15.63 25.58 4.58
N PRO A 229 15.21 26.76 4.09
CA PRO A 229 14.10 27.48 4.67
C PRO A 229 12.81 26.66 4.53
N ARG A 230 11.96 26.69 5.57
CA ARG A 230 10.69 25.94 5.58
C ARG A 230 9.75 26.29 4.42
N SER A 231 9.88 27.46 3.82
CA SER A 231 9.16 27.83 2.59
C SER A 231 9.50 26.95 1.38
N SER A 232 10.64 26.26 1.40
CA SER A 232 11.08 25.31 0.35
C SER A 232 10.55 23.88 0.51
N ASN A 233 9.73 23.62 1.54
CA ASN A 233 9.17 22.28 1.75
C ASN A 233 8.10 21.92 0.72
N THR A 234 7.38 22.90 0.17
CA THR A 234 6.26 22.65 -0.75
C THR A 234 6.58 23.12 -2.17
N ASN A 235 6.42 22.24 -3.14
CA ASN A 235 6.32 22.63 -4.55
C ASN A 235 4.88 23.03 -4.88
N ARG A 236 4.69 24.25 -5.40
CA ARG A 236 3.37 24.74 -5.81
C ARG A 236 3.35 24.87 -7.32
N VAL A 237 2.51 24.08 -7.97
CA VAL A 237 2.38 24.09 -9.43
C VAL A 237 1.30 25.07 -9.82
N THR A 238 1.69 26.10 -10.56
CA THR A 238 0.81 27.19 -11.02
C THR A 238 0.56 27.16 -12.53
N GLN A 239 1.24 26.28 -13.27
CA GLN A 239 1.14 26.19 -14.72
C GLN A 239 0.12 25.11 -15.12
N ALA A 240 -0.81 25.48 -16.00
CA ALA A 240 -1.75 24.53 -16.60
C ALA A 240 -1.01 23.47 -17.44
N PRO A 241 -1.51 22.23 -17.54
CA PRO A 241 -2.77 21.73 -16.96
C PRO A 241 -2.60 21.15 -15.53
N SER A 242 -1.44 21.32 -14.90
CA SER A 242 -1.14 20.78 -13.57
C SER A 242 -1.31 21.81 -12.46
N ASP A 243 -1.95 22.94 -12.78
CA ASP A 243 -2.21 24.03 -11.86
C ASP A 243 -3.13 23.60 -10.73
N GLY A 244 -2.74 23.98 -9.50
CA GLY A 244 -3.45 23.64 -8.27
C GLY A 244 -2.85 22.48 -7.48
N TRP A 245 -1.74 21.89 -7.92
CA TRP A 245 -0.99 20.98 -7.05
C TRP A 245 -0.14 21.74 -6.03
N GLU A 246 -0.24 21.33 -4.77
CA GLU A 246 0.86 21.45 -3.81
C GLU A 246 1.42 20.05 -3.57
N LEU A 247 2.73 19.85 -3.62
CA LEU A 247 3.32 18.51 -3.43
C LEU A 247 4.73 18.52 -2.85
N ILE A 248 5.10 17.39 -2.26
CA ILE A 248 6.49 17.05 -1.94
C ILE A 248 6.72 15.54 -2.07
N TYR A 249 7.94 15.16 -2.43
CA TYR A 249 8.42 13.79 -2.33
C TYR A 249 9.24 13.58 -1.06
N CYS A 250 9.05 12.42 -0.43
CA CYS A 250 9.66 12.01 0.81
C CYS A 250 10.09 10.54 0.75
N LYS A 251 11.09 10.17 1.54
CA LYS A 251 11.39 8.77 1.84
C LYS A 251 10.54 8.29 3.01
N GLY A 252 10.05 7.05 2.95
CA GLY A 252 9.52 6.36 4.13
C GLY A 252 10.61 5.69 4.97
N PRO A 253 10.24 5.02 6.07
CA PRO A 253 11.17 4.37 6.98
C PRO A 253 11.82 3.09 6.41
N GLU A 254 11.27 2.52 5.34
CA GLU A 254 11.82 1.37 4.61
C GLU A 254 12.54 1.79 3.32
N GLY A 255 12.67 3.10 3.10
CA GLY A 255 13.34 3.71 1.95
C GLY A 255 12.42 3.84 0.73
N GLU A 256 11.16 3.41 0.87
CA GLU A 256 10.11 3.54 -0.12
C GLU A 256 9.85 5.01 -0.48
N GLN A 257 9.25 5.21 -1.65
CA GLN A 257 8.94 6.53 -2.14
C GLN A 257 7.55 6.95 -1.68
N LEU A 258 7.49 8.07 -0.99
CA LEU A 258 6.26 8.70 -0.58
C LEU A 258 6.10 10.02 -1.32
N GLU A 259 4.89 10.32 -1.72
CA GLU A 259 4.48 11.64 -2.16
C GLU A 259 3.38 12.12 -1.21
N PHE A 260 3.41 13.40 -0.83
CA PHE A 260 2.30 14.04 -0.17
C PHE A 260 1.80 15.13 -1.08
N VAL A 261 0.48 15.22 -1.25
CA VAL A 261 -0.14 16.19 -2.16
C VAL A 261 -1.33 16.90 -1.54
N LYS A 262 -1.62 18.08 -2.09
CA LYS A 262 -2.96 18.65 -2.12
C LYS A 262 -3.36 18.87 -3.57
N ALA A 263 -4.50 18.31 -3.97
CA ALA A 263 -5.18 18.68 -5.19
C ALA A 263 -6.12 19.86 -4.88
N LEU A 264 -5.82 21.04 -5.41
CA LEU A 264 -6.61 22.26 -5.22
C LEU A 264 -7.17 22.75 -6.57
N GLY A 265 -8.19 23.62 -6.51
CA GLY A 265 -8.69 24.36 -7.67
C GLY A 265 -8.89 23.49 -8.94
N PRO A 266 -8.26 23.83 -10.07
CA PRO A 266 -8.45 23.12 -11.34
C PRO A 266 -8.10 21.64 -11.31
N VAL A 267 -7.00 21.23 -10.66
CA VAL A 267 -6.68 19.80 -10.58
C VAL A 267 -7.69 19.04 -9.74
N LYS A 268 -8.14 19.60 -8.60
CA LYS A 268 -9.19 18.97 -7.78
C LYS A 268 -10.48 18.72 -8.57
N GLN A 269 -10.87 19.70 -9.39
CA GLN A 269 -12.02 19.58 -10.27
C GLN A 269 -11.85 18.43 -11.27
N ARG A 270 -10.70 18.35 -11.95
CA ARG A 270 -10.42 17.27 -12.93
C ARG A 270 -10.51 15.87 -12.30
N PHE A 271 -9.96 15.67 -11.10
CA PHE A 271 -10.08 14.38 -10.39
C PHE A 271 -11.54 14.06 -10.03
N SER A 272 -12.29 15.06 -9.57
CA SER A 272 -13.70 14.89 -9.20
C SER A 272 -14.56 14.52 -10.41
N GLU A 273 -14.37 15.19 -11.54
CA GLU A 273 -15.05 14.90 -12.80
C GLU A 273 -14.72 13.49 -13.34
N ALA A 274 -13.45 13.08 -13.24
CA ALA A 274 -13.04 11.74 -13.64
C ALA A 274 -13.68 10.64 -12.77
N LEU A 275 -13.75 10.85 -11.45
CA LEU A 275 -14.43 9.93 -10.53
C LEU A 275 -15.93 9.82 -10.85
N ALA A 276 -16.62 10.96 -11.03
CA ALA A 276 -18.03 10.98 -11.38
C ALA A 276 -18.31 10.24 -12.69
N LYS A 277 -17.45 10.43 -13.71
CA LYS A 277 -17.55 9.70 -14.97
C LYS A 277 -17.37 8.19 -14.78
N ARG A 278 -16.43 7.75 -13.94
CA ARG A 278 -16.22 6.32 -13.65
C ARG A 278 -17.41 5.68 -12.93
N GLN A 279 -18.05 6.41 -12.01
CA GLN A 279 -19.23 5.94 -11.29
C GLN A 279 -20.44 5.78 -12.23
N GLN A 280 -20.61 6.67 -13.21
CA GLN A 280 -21.64 6.55 -14.24
C GLN A 280 -21.46 5.33 -15.15
N THR A 281 -20.22 4.98 -15.49
CA THR A 281 -19.93 3.83 -16.37
C THR A 281 -20.20 2.48 -15.73
N VAL A 282 -19.98 2.32 -14.42
CA VAL A 282 -20.14 1.02 -13.74
C VAL A 282 -21.53 0.79 -13.14
N THR A 283 -22.33 1.84 -13.04
CA THR A 283 -23.74 1.71 -12.65
C THR A 283 -24.67 1.37 -13.83
N ARG A 284 -24.15 1.42 -15.07
CA ARG A 284 -24.86 1.02 -16.29
C ARG A 284 -24.43 -0.38 -16.73
#